data_AF-A0A8B5X5C2-F1
#
_entry.id   AF-A0A8B5X5C2-F1
#
_cell.length_a   1.000
_cell.length_b   1.000
_cell.length_c   1.000
_cell.angle_alpha   90.00
_cell.angle_beta   90.00
_cell.angle_gamma   90.00
#
_symmetry.space_group_name_H-M   'P 1'
#
loop_
_entity.id
_entity.type
_entity.pdbx_description
1 polymer ?
#
loop_
_entity_poly.entity_id
_entity_poly.type
_entity_poly.pdbx_seq_one_letter_code
_entity_poly.pdbx_strand_id
1 'polypeptide(L)'
;MVSRSRSRYGDRRHDGLCLGGDRSCISAADHGGVVEVEMSVNSLIDGIIRREGGYVNHPADRGGPTKYGITAATLGSARGNGRAATAGEVQLLTMEEARAIYWHQYVARPNFDQIRDDYLQEVVVDFAVHSGPRRAAEALQRAVGVRVDGIVGPMTLAAVNARDAEKTALRVMLDRALFLLDLVGRDRSQAVFARGWANRLLELRDGGSPDAFTAADAPLPRQDDAEEISEAARGLGRWLANLFGRRK
;
A
#
# COMPACT_ATOMS: atom_id res chain seq x y z
N MET A 1 -51.48 7.10 -71.98
CA MET A 1 -51.51 5.64 -71.76
C MET A 1 -51.99 5.36 -70.33
N VAL A 2 -53.25 4.93 -70.19
CA VAL A 2 -53.83 3.98 -69.20
C VAL A 2 -53.46 4.12 -67.70
N SER A 3 -54.34 4.72 -66.86
CA SER A 3 -55.13 4.12 -65.73
C SER A 3 -54.58 4.36 -64.30
N ARG A 4 -55.35 4.95 -63.35
CA ARG A 4 -56.20 4.36 -62.27
C ARG A 4 -55.42 3.38 -61.35
N SER A 5 -55.49 3.31 -60.01
CA SER A 5 -56.46 3.71 -58.97
C SER A 5 -55.95 3.34 -57.55
N ARG A 6 -56.42 4.07 -56.51
CA ARG A 6 -56.84 3.69 -55.12
C ARG A 6 -56.23 2.48 -54.34
N SER A 7 -55.75 2.79 -53.13
CA SER A 7 -56.12 2.31 -51.75
C SER A 7 -56.54 0.85 -51.50
N ARG A 8 -55.95 0.24 -50.44
CA ARG A 8 -56.59 -0.69 -49.47
C ARG A 8 -55.68 -0.90 -48.23
N TYR A 9 -56.17 -0.62 -47.00
CA TYR A 9 -56.54 -1.57 -45.92
C TYR A 9 -55.33 -2.23 -45.20
N GLY A 10 -55.19 -2.30 -43.87
CA GLY A 10 -56.01 -1.97 -42.71
C GLY A 10 -55.32 -2.45 -41.40
N ASP A 11 -55.68 -1.81 -40.30
CA ASP A 11 -55.35 -2.04 -38.89
C ASP A 11 -55.77 -3.44 -38.38
N ARG A 12 -55.00 -4.00 -37.41
CA ARG A 12 -55.57 -4.69 -36.24
C ARG A 12 -54.51 -5.01 -35.17
N ARG A 13 -54.69 -4.38 -34.00
CA ARG A 13 -54.19 -4.80 -32.68
C ARG A 13 -54.67 -6.21 -32.32
N HIS A 14 -53.96 -6.91 -31.43
CA HIS A 14 -54.57 -7.54 -30.25
C HIS A 14 -53.50 -8.00 -29.24
N ASP A 15 -53.71 -7.55 -28.00
CA ASP A 15 -53.04 -7.97 -26.77
C ASP A 15 -53.32 -9.45 -26.43
N GLY A 16 -52.39 -10.09 -25.73
CA GLY A 16 -52.56 -11.40 -25.07
C GLY A 16 -51.37 -11.69 -24.15
N LEU A 17 -51.45 -11.34 -22.87
CA LEU A 17 -51.86 -12.22 -21.75
C LEU A 17 -50.72 -13.14 -21.24
N CYS A 18 -50.07 -12.68 -20.16
CA CYS A 18 -49.31 -13.54 -19.24
C CYS A 18 -50.29 -14.28 -18.32
N LEU A 19 -50.20 -15.61 -18.24
CA LEU A 19 -50.81 -16.44 -17.21
C LEU A 19 -49.87 -17.62 -16.84
N GLY A 20 -49.38 -17.60 -15.60
CA GLY A 20 -49.11 -18.73 -14.67
C GLY A 20 -48.32 -20.00 -15.08
N GLY A 21 -47.31 -20.34 -14.27
CA GLY A 21 -47.03 -21.73 -13.85
C GLY A 21 -45.69 -22.35 -14.27
N ASP A 22 -44.74 -22.39 -13.32
CA ASP A 22 -43.55 -23.26 -13.20
C ASP A 22 -43.08 -24.09 -14.41
N ARG A 23 -41.91 -23.71 -14.96
CA ARG A 23 -40.78 -24.63 -15.24
C ARG A 23 -39.46 -23.91 -15.07
N SER A 24 -38.64 -24.44 -14.17
CA SER A 24 -37.17 -24.36 -14.13
C SER A 24 -36.54 -24.07 -15.51
N CYS A 25 -35.88 -22.93 -15.64
CA CYS A 25 -34.65 -22.81 -16.40
C CYS A 25 -33.69 -21.91 -15.62
N ILE A 26 -32.80 -22.55 -14.85
CA ILE A 26 -31.53 -21.94 -14.43
C ILE A 26 -30.76 -21.69 -15.74
N SER A 27 -30.70 -20.45 -16.19
CA SER A 27 -29.76 -20.03 -17.22
C SER A 27 -28.57 -19.41 -16.51
N ALA A 28 -27.50 -20.19 -16.42
CA ALA A 28 -26.19 -19.73 -16.05
C ALA A 28 -25.76 -18.57 -16.96
N ALA A 29 -25.45 -17.44 -16.34
CA ALA A 29 -24.51 -16.48 -16.90
C ALA A 29 -23.47 -16.23 -15.81
N ASP A 30 -22.52 -17.14 -15.79
CA ASP A 30 -21.21 -17.02 -15.19
C ASP A 30 -20.51 -15.83 -15.85
N HIS A 31 -20.62 -14.66 -15.23
CA HIS A 31 -19.71 -13.56 -15.50
C HIS A 31 -18.70 -13.57 -14.37
N GLY A 32 -17.58 -14.22 -14.67
CA GLY A 32 -16.38 -14.23 -13.85
C GLY A 32 -16.10 -12.83 -13.36
N GLY A 33 -16.29 -12.65 -12.06
CA GLY A 33 -15.87 -11.45 -11.37
C GLY A 33 -14.37 -11.35 -11.53
N VAL A 34 -13.93 -10.35 -12.30
CA VAL A 34 -12.68 -9.68 -12.01
C VAL A 34 -12.79 -9.24 -10.56
N VAL A 35 -12.18 -10.00 -9.65
CA VAL A 35 -11.84 -9.51 -8.33
C VAL A 35 -10.85 -8.39 -8.57
N GLU A 36 -11.34 -7.16 -8.68
CA GLU A 36 -10.55 -5.99 -8.34
C GLU A 36 -9.97 -6.30 -6.97
N VAL A 37 -8.67 -6.59 -6.92
CA VAL A 37 -7.96 -6.76 -5.66
C VAL A 37 -7.85 -5.36 -5.10
N GLU A 38 -8.89 -4.90 -4.42
CA GLU A 38 -8.84 -3.71 -3.60
C GLU A 38 -7.71 -3.92 -2.58
N MET A 39 -6.62 -3.17 -2.75
CA MET A 39 -5.49 -3.19 -1.82
C MET A 39 -5.91 -2.46 -0.55
N SER A 40 -6.56 -3.20 0.35
CA SER A 40 -6.86 -2.69 1.68
C SER A 40 -5.63 -2.77 2.58
N VAL A 41 -5.51 -1.86 3.55
CA VAL A 41 -4.48 -1.92 4.60
C VAL A 41 -4.47 -3.29 5.31
N ASN A 42 -5.63 -3.93 5.44
CA ASN A 42 -5.72 -5.29 6.00
C ASN A 42 -5.03 -6.33 5.10
N SER A 43 -5.21 -6.23 3.78
CA SER A 43 -4.51 -7.07 2.80
C SER A 43 -2.99 -6.87 2.86
N LEU A 44 -2.53 -5.62 3.06
CA LEU A 44 -1.12 -5.31 3.25
C LEU A 44 -0.56 -5.94 4.53
N ILE A 45 -1.26 -5.77 5.67
CA ILE A 45 -0.89 -6.37 6.96
C ILE A 45 -0.84 -7.89 6.83
N ASP A 46 -1.83 -8.50 6.19
CA ASP A 46 -1.86 -9.92 5.92
C ASP A 46 -0.66 -10.41 5.12
N GLY A 47 -0.29 -9.69 4.06
CA GLY A 47 0.88 -10.00 3.25
C GLY A 47 2.17 -9.94 4.08
N ILE A 48 2.29 -8.99 5.01
CA ILE A 48 3.43 -8.89 5.94
C ILE A 48 3.45 -10.08 6.90
N ILE A 49 2.34 -10.33 7.59
CA ILE A 49 2.22 -11.43 8.56
C ILE A 49 2.52 -12.78 7.90
N ARG A 50 2.05 -13.03 6.68
CA ARG A 50 2.32 -14.28 5.95
C ARG A 50 3.79 -14.47 5.59
N ARG A 51 4.50 -13.39 5.22
CA ARG A 51 5.93 -13.45 4.88
C ARG A 51 6.81 -13.69 6.11
N GLU A 52 6.45 -13.10 7.24
CA GLU A 52 7.20 -13.24 8.49
C GLU A 52 6.85 -14.52 9.25
N GLY A 53 5.57 -14.93 9.19
CA GLY A 53 5.07 -16.28 9.45
C GLY A 53 5.49 -16.93 10.76
N GLY A 54 6.56 -17.71 10.72
CA GLY A 54 6.85 -18.76 11.69
C GLY A 54 7.18 -18.26 13.10
N TYR A 55 6.94 -19.12 14.09
CA TYR A 55 7.53 -18.95 15.42
C TYR A 55 9.03 -19.21 15.33
N VAL A 56 9.81 -18.24 15.79
CA VAL A 56 11.27 -18.34 15.92
C VAL A 56 11.61 -18.08 17.37
N ASN A 57 12.37 -19.01 17.96
CA ASN A 57 12.95 -18.86 19.29
C ASN A 57 14.29 -19.56 19.31
N HIS A 58 15.35 -18.85 18.91
CA HIS A 58 16.69 -19.39 18.86
C HIS A 58 17.48 -18.97 20.12
N PRO A 59 18.22 -19.87 20.80
CA PRO A 59 18.92 -19.55 22.06
C PRO A 59 19.96 -18.42 21.95
N ALA A 60 20.52 -18.20 20.76
CA ALA A 60 21.47 -17.13 20.48
C ALA A 60 20.82 -15.82 19.97
N ASP A 61 19.49 -15.80 19.81
CA ASP A 61 18.79 -14.63 19.29
C ASP A 61 18.53 -13.61 20.40
N ARG A 62 19.01 -12.38 20.17
CA ARG A 62 18.79 -11.25 21.08
C ARG A 62 17.35 -10.73 21.03
N GLY A 63 16.61 -11.02 19.96
CA GLY A 63 15.21 -10.62 19.78
C GLY A 63 14.22 -11.43 20.63
N GLY A 64 14.64 -12.59 21.13
CA GLY A 64 13.79 -13.50 21.90
C GLY A 64 12.65 -14.12 21.08
N PRO A 65 11.69 -14.79 21.74
CA PRO A 65 10.58 -15.45 21.07
C PRO A 65 9.79 -14.48 20.19
N THR A 66 9.63 -14.82 18.91
CA THR A 66 8.93 -13.99 17.91
C THR A 66 8.02 -14.87 17.06
N LYS A 67 6.80 -14.39 16.76
CA LYS A 67 5.88 -15.03 15.81
C LYS A 67 5.16 -13.95 15.01
N TYR A 68 4.99 -14.13 13.70
CA TYR A 68 4.40 -13.10 12.83
C TYR A 68 5.09 -11.72 12.92
N GLY A 69 6.40 -11.69 13.19
CA GLY A 69 7.17 -10.47 13.46
C GLY A 69 6.90 -9.77 14.80
N ILE A 70 5.96 -10.29 15.61
CA ILE A 70 5.66 -9.76 16.93
C ILE A 70 6.57 -10.41 17.97
N THR A 71 7.45 -9.61 18.57
CA THR A 71 8.34 -10.04 19.65
C THR A 71 7.58 -10.23 20.97
N ALA A 72 8.17 -10.99 21.90
CA ALA A 72 7.68 -11.12 23.27
C ALA A 72 7.42 -9.75 23.96
N ALA A 73 8.30 -8.77 23.76
CA ALA A 73 8.14 -7.43 24.33
C ALA A 73 6.93 -6.71 23.72
N THR A 74 6.79 -6.77 22.39
CA THR A 74 5.67 -6.18 21.66
C THR A 74 4.34 -6.81 22.08
N LEU A 75 4.28 -8.14 22.18
CA LEU A 75 3.08 -8.87 22.60
C LEU A 75 2.70 -8.54 24.05
N GLY A 76 3.69 -8.53 24.95
CA GLY A 76 3.47 -8.19 26.36
C GLY A 76 2.96 -6.77 26.55
N SER A 77 3.51 -5.80 25.80
CA SER A 77 3.03 -4.42 25.79
C SER A 77 1.62 -4.30 25.21
N ALA A 78 1.32 -5.01 24.11
CA ALA A 78 0.00 -4.96 23.48
C ALA A 78 -1.10 -5.55 24.37
N ARG A 79 -0.79 -6.59 25.15
CA ARG A 79 -1.71 -7.19 26.13
C ARG A 79 -1.81 -6.40 27.45
N GLY A 80 -0.96 -5.39 27.66
CA GLY A 80 -0.94 -4.62 28.90
C GLY A 80 -0.41 -5.41 30.11
N ASN A 81 0.44 -6.41 29.88
CA ASN A 81 0.89 -7.33 30.93
C ASN A 81 1.87 -6.70 31.94
N GLY A 82 2.41 -5.51 31.68
CA GLY A 82 3.48 -4.90 32.47
C GLY A 82 4.83 -5.63 32.40
N ARG A 83 4.92 -6.68 31.57
CA ARG A 83 6.11 -7.50 31.30
C ARG A 83 6.12 -7.95 29.84
N ALA A 84 7.26 -8.44 29.37
CA ALA A 84 7.30 -9.20 28.11
C ALA A 84 6.45 -10.48 28.21
N ALA A 85 5.88 -10.89 27.08
CA ALA A 85 5.18 -12.17 26.97
C ALA A 85 6.17 -13.35 27.15
N THR A 86 5.67 -14.48 27.64
CA THR A 86 6.46 -15.72 27.71
C THR A 86 6.60 -16.34 26.32
N ALA A 87 7.58 -17.23 26.14
CA ALA A 87 7.74 -17.96 24.88
C ALA A 87 6.48 -18.75 24.49
N GLY A 88 5.80 -19.37 25.46
CA GLY A 88 4.54 -20.07 25.23
C GLY A 88 3.39 -19.12 24.82
N GLU A 89 3.32 -17.93 25.42
CA GLU A 89 2.37 -16.89 25.03
C GLU A 89 2.59 -16.41 23.59
N VAL A 90 3.86 -16.27 23.16
CA VAL A 90 4.20 -15.92 21.77
C VAL A 90 3.91 -17.07 20.80
N GLN A 91 4.17 -18.31 21.20
CA GLN A 91 3.88 -19.47 20.36
C GLN A 91 2.37 -19.63 20.09
N LEU A 92 1.53 -19.30 21.08
CA LEU A 92 0.08 -19.31 21.00
C LEU A 92 -0.53 -18.06 20.33
N LEU A 93 0.28 -17.05 19.98
CA LEU A 93 -0.21 -15.86 19.27
C LEU A 93 -0.96 -16.27 18.00
N THR A 94 -2.20 -15.83 17.84
CA THR A 94 -3.02 -16.10 16.66
C THR A 94 -2.75 -15.07 15.56
N MET A 95 -3.09 -15.41 14.32
CA MET A 95 -2.96 -14.47 13.21
C MET A 95 -3.90 -13.27 13.39
N GLU A 96 -5.10 -13.50 13.93
CA GLU A 96 -6.09 -12.46 14.23
C GLU A 96 -5.57 -11.48 15.28
N GLU A 97 -4.95 -11.98 16.35
CA GLU A 97 -4.33 -11.12 17.37
C GLU A 97 -3.14 -10.37 16.79
N ALA A 98 -2.30 -11.02 15.97
CA ALA A 98 -1.20 -10.34 15.29
C ALA A 98 -1.70 -9.20 14.39
N ARG A 99 -2.77 -9.41 13.61
CA ARG A 99 -3.42 -8.35 12.81
C ARG A 99 -3.87 -7.18 13.68
N ALA A 100 -4.55 -7.46 14.80
CA ALA A 100 -5.03 -6.42 15.70
C ALA A 100 -3.86 -5.59 16.29
N ILE A 101 -2.76 -6.27 16.63
CA ILE A 101 -1.54 -5.61 17.11
C ILE A 101 -0.94 -4.72 16.02
N TYR A 102 -0.82 -5.21 14.78
CA TYR A 102 -0.34 -4.44 13.64
C TYR A 102 -1.22 -3.22 13.35
N TRP A 103 -2.54 -3.42 13.25
CA TRP A 103 -3.51 -2.34 13.04
C TRP A 103 -3.39 -1.26 14.10
N HIS A 104 -3.40 -1.65 15.38
CA HIS A 104 -3.30 -0.69 16.47
C HIS A 104 -1.97 0.09 16.43
N GLN A 105 -0.84 -0.59 16.23
CA GLN A 105 0.48 0.05 16.34
C GLN A 105 0.84 0.90 15.13
N TYR A 106 0.49 0.45 13.92
CA TYR A 106 0.96 1.04 12.67
C TYR A 106 -0.11 1.81 11.91
N VAL A 107 -1.40 1.68 12.29
CA VAL A 107 -2.51 2.35 11.60
C VAL A 107 -3.23 3.30 12.55
N ALA A 108 -3.89 2.77 13.59
CA ALA A 108 -4.77 3.57 14.45
C ALA A 108 -4.01 4.51 15.39
N ARG A 109 -2.98 4.01 16.11
CA ARG A 109 -2.19 4.84 17.05
C ARG A 109 -1.52 6.06 16.38
N PRO A 110 -0.95 5.97 15.16
CA PRO A 110 -0.43 7.14 14.45
C PRO A 110 -1.50 7.91 13.67
N ASN A 111 -2.80 7.63 13.84
CA ASN A 111 -3.93 8.27 13.14
C ASN A 111 -3.90 8.13 11.60
N PHE A 112 -3.26 7.08 11.07
CA PHE A 112 -3.27 6.84 9.62
C PHE A 112 -4.61 6.29 9.12
N ASP A 113 -5.42 5.70 10.01
CA ASP A 113 -6.82 5.30 9.74
C ASP A 113 -7.72 6.49 9.33
N GLN A 114 -7.28 7.74 9.57
CA GLN A 114 -8.02 8.95 9.24
C GLN A 114 -7.60 9.59 7.89
N ILE A 115 -6.67 8.97 7.17
CA ILE A 115 -6.37 9.30 5.77
C ILE A 115 -7.50 8.74 4.93
N ARG A 116 -8.17 9.59 4.14
CA ARG A 116 -9.39 9.23 3.39
C ARG A 116 -9.14 8.47 2.10
N ASP A 117 -7.97 8.65 1.52
CA ASP A 117 -7.58 8.01 0.28
C ASP A 117 -6.85 6.69 0.61
N ASP A 118 -7.40 5.58 0.14
CA ASP A 118 -6.92 4.24 0.48
C ASP A 118 -5.50 3.99 -0.03
N TYR A 119 -5.19 4.49 -1.23
CA TYR A 119 -3.87 4.36 -1.83
C TYR A 119 -2.80 5.09 -1.01
N LEU A 120 -3.04 6.36 -0.67
CA LEU A 120 -2.12 7.11 0.18
C LEU A 120 -2.00 6.47 1.57
N GLN A 121 -3.12 6.01 2.14
CA GLN A 121 -3.12 5.32 3.42
C GLN A 121 -2.21 4.09 3.38
N GLU A 122 -2.33 3.26 2.34
CA GLU A 122 -1.51 2.06 2.17
C GLU A 122 -0.03 2.39 2.08
N VAL A 123 0.35 3.38 1.26
CA VAL A 123 1.75 3.80 1.10
C VAL A 123 2.36 4.25 2.42
N VAL A 124 1.60 5.01 3.22
CA VAL A 124 2.04 5.50 4.53
C VAL A 124 2.15 4.35 5.53
N VAL A 125 1.18 3.44 5.57
CA VAL A 125 1.21 2.28 6.48
C VAL A 125 2.33 1.31 6.12
N ASP A 126 2.58 1.04 4.84
CA ASP A 126 3.73 0.22 4.42
C ASP A 126 5.05 0.78 4.93
N PHE A 127 5.23 2.11 4.75
CA PHE A 127 6.41 2.79 5.23
C PHE A 127 6.51 2.74 6.75
N ALA A 128 5.39 2.88 7.46
CA ALA A 128 5.32 2.80 8.90
C ALA A 128 5.73 1.42 9.44
N VAL A 129 5.27 0.34 8.81
CA VAL A 129 5.65 -1.02 9.20
C VAL A 129 7.14 -1.27 8.93
N HIS A 130 7.65 -0.85 7.78
CA HIS A 130 9.05 -1.10 7.41
C HIS A 130 10.05 -0.25 8.20
N SER A 131 9.70 1.02 8.46
CA SER A 131 10.68 2.04 8.91
C SER A 131 10.25 2.82 10.15
N GLY A 132 9.10 2.48 10.73
CA GLY A 132 8.56 3.09 11.94
C GLY A 132 7.50 4.16 11.66
N PRO A 133 6.39 4.21 12.45
CA PRO A 133 5.30 5.17 12.25
C PRO A 133 5.73 6.63 12.28
N ARG A 134 6.67 6.99 13.16
CA ARG A 134 7.15 8.37 13.26
C ARG A 134 7.80 8.85 11.97
N ARG A 135 8.61 8.00 11.31
CA ARG A 135 9.29 8.38 10.07
C ARG A 135 8.29 8.53 8.92
N ALA A 136 7.32 7.63 8.84
CA ALA A 136 6.22 7.73 7.87
C ALA A 136 5.40 9.01 8.09
N ALA A 137 5.09 9.36 9.34
CA ALA A 137 4.40 10.60 9.69
C ALA A 137 5.21 11.84 9.29
N GLU A 138 6.52 11.86 9.58
CA GLU A 138 7.40 12.97 9.20
C GLU A 138 7.50 13.14 7.67
N ALA A 139 7.54 12.03 6.92
CA ALA A 139 7.50 12.05 5.46
C ALA A 139 6.17 12.59 4.91
N LEU A 140 5.05 12.16 5.49
CA LEU A 140 3.70 12.64 5.15
C LEU A 140 3.58 14.16 5.40
N GLN A 141 4.09 14.64 6.53
CA GLN A 141 4.10 16.06 6.89
C GLN A 141 4.93 16.90 5.91
N ARG A 142 6.11 16.41 5.50
CA ARG A 142 6.92 17.04 4.45
C ARG A 142 6.17 17.08 3.12
N ALA A 143 5.51 15.99 2.72
CA ALA A 143 4.79 15.88 1.46
C ALA A 143 3.64 16.88 1.30
N VAL A 144 3.00 17.27 2.42
CA VAL A 144 1.87 18.22 2.43
C VAL A 144 2.25 19.63 2.90
N GLY A 145 3.51 19.84 3.27
CA GLY A 145 4.05 21.16 3.62
C GLY A 145 3.61 21.70 4.98
N VAL A 146 3.40 20.82 5.96
CA VAL A 146 3.10 21.22 7.35
C VAL A 146 4.33 21.06 8.25
N ARG A 147 4.22 21.48 9.52
CA ARG A 147 5.28 21.27 10.51
C ARG A 147 5.62 19.78 10.62
N VAL A 148 6.93 19.48 10.60
CA VAL A 148 7.46 18.13 10.70
C VAL A 148 7.81 17.84 12.17
N ASP A 149 6.87 17.25 12.90
CA ASP A 149 7.04 16.85 14.31
C ASP A 149 6.79 15.35 14.53
N GLY A 150 6.38 14.62 13.50
CA GLY A 150 6.07 13.19 13.53
C GLY A 150 4.73 12.85 14.20
N ILE A 151 3.89 13.86 14.49
CA ILE A 151 2.58 13.70 15.12
C ILE A 151 1.49 14.03 14.09
N VAL A 152 0.73 13.02 13.69
CA VAL A 152 -0.43 13.20 12.80
C VAL A 152 -1.63 13.67 13.62
N GLY A 153 -1.71 14.98 13.83
CA GLY A 153 -2.85 15.64 14.45
C GLY A 153 -3.85 16.21 13.43
N PRO A 154 -4.90 16.91 13.91
CA PRO A 154 -5.96 17.47 13.05
C PRO A 154 -5.44 18.37 11.92
N MET A 155 -4.39 19.16 12.15
CA MET A 155 -3.79 20.01 11.13
C MET A 155 -3.13 19.21 10.00
N THR A 156 -2.39 18.15 10.35
CA THR A 156 -1.78 17.24 9.37
C THR A 156 -2.88 16.55 8.56
N LEU A 157 -3.90 16.01 9.22
CA LEU A 157 -5.01 15.32 8.56
C LEU A 157 -5.81 16.24 7.64
N ALA A 158 -6.06 17.49 8.05
CA ALA A 158 -6.74 18.46 7.20
C ALA A 158 -5.92 18.76 5.93
N ALA A 159 -4.59 18.92 6.04
CA ALA A 159 -3.72 19.14 4.89
C ALA A 159 -3.64 17.90 3.99
N VAL A 160 -3.48 16.71 4.56
CA VAL A 160 -3.41 15.43 3.83
C VAL A 160 -4.69 15.21 3.03
N ASN A 161 -5.86 15.33 3.67
CA ASN A 161 -7.15 15.07 3.04
C ASN A 161 -7.62 16.18 2.09
N ALA A 162 -6.90 17.31 2.00
CA ALA A 162 -7.18 18.39 1.06
C ALA A 162 -6.22 18.42 -0.15
N ARG A 163 -5.15 17.61 -0.12
CA ARG A 163 -4.16 17.53 -1.20
C ARG A 163 -4.51 16.39 -2.15
N ASP A 164 -3.92 16.47 -3.34
CA ASP A 164 -3.93 15.37 -4.30
C ASP A 164 -3.20 14.16 -3.71
N ALA A 165 -3.92 13.05 -3.56
CA ALA A 165 -3.44 11.88 -2.83
C ALA A 165 -2.30 11.18 -3.58
N GLU A 166 -2.42 11.04 -4.90
CA GLU A 166 -1.40 10.42 -5.76
C GLU A 166 -0.07 11.17 -5.69
N LYS A 167 -0.09 12.50 -5.86
CA LYS A 167 1.12 13.33 -5.74
C LYS A 167 1.70 13.29 -4.32
N THR A 168 0.85 13.22 -3.31
CA THR A 168 1.29 13.11 -1.91
C THR A 168 1.97 11.77 -1.67
N ALA A 169 1.40 10.67 -2.19
CA ALA A 169 1.98 9.34 -2.11
C ALA A 169 3.34 9.27 -2.80
N LEU A 170 3.48 9.82 -4.01
CA LEU A 170 4.76 9.88 -4.72
C LEU A 170 5.83 10.64 -3.93
N ARG A 171 5.47 11.75 -3.27
CA ARG A 171 6.39 12.49 -2.39
C ARG A 171 6.81 11.67 -1.17
N VAL A 172 5.89 10.93 -0.56
CA VAL A 172 6.20 10.03 0.56
C VAL A 172 7.13 8.90 0.11
N MET A 173 6.90 8.31 -1.07
CA MET A 173 7.76 7.29 -1.65
C MET A 173 9.17 7.83 -1.96
N LEU A 174 9.27 9.05 -2.50
CA LEU A 174 10.55 9.70 -2.75
C LEU A 174 11.34 9.90 -1.45
N ASP A 175 10.67 10.41 -0.41
CA ASP A 175 11.29 10.60 0.91
C ASP A 175 11.82 9.27 1.49
N ARG A 176 11.02 8.20 1.36
CA ARG A 176 11.45 6.84 1.73
C ARG A 176 12.67 6.39 0.93
N ALA A 177 12.69 6.58 -0.38
CA ALA A 177 13.81 6.19 -1.23
C ALA A 177 15.10 6.92 -0.82
N LEU A 178 15.02 8.23 -0.58
CA LEU A 178 16.16 9.03 -0.12
C LEU A 178 16.68 8.55 1.24
N PHE A 179 15.78 8.23 2.18
CA PHE A 179 16.16 7.65 3.47
C PHE A 179 16.90 6.31 3.32
N LEU A 180 16.43 5.42 2.46
CA LEU A 180 17.06 4.11 2.26
C LEU A 180 18.43 4.23 1.60
N LEU A 181 18.61 5.18 0.69
CA LEU A 181 19.92 5.46 0.06
C LEU A 181 20.92 6.04 1.08
N ASP A 182 20.45 6.94 1.95
CA ASP A 182 21.22 7.46 3.07
C ASP A 182 21.64 6.36 4.06
N LEU A 183 20.78 5.37 4.32
CA LEU A 183 21.13 4.19 5.12
C LEU A 183 22.28 3.39 4.49
N VAL A 184 22.23 3.13 3.18
CA VAL A 184 23.34 2.48 2.45
C VAL A 184 24.60 3.32 2.49
N GLY A 185 24.46 4.65 2.44
CA GLY A 185 25.57 5.58 2.57
C GLY A 185 26.30 5.46 3.91
N ARG A 186 25.55 5.29 5.00
CA ARG A 186 26.09 5.10 6.36
C ARG A 186 26.66 3.70 6.58
N ASP A 187 25.99 2.68 6.06
CA ASP A 187 26.41 1.28 6.19
C ASP A 187 26.28 0.57 4.85
N ARG A 188 27.43 0.36 4.21
CA ARG A 188 27.53 -0.28 2.90
C ARG A 188 27.03 -1.73 2.90
N SER A 189 27.03 -2.41 4.05
CA SER A 189 26.54 -3.78 4.14
C SER A 189 25.05 -3.90 3.81
N GLN A 190 24.30 -2.80 3.97
CA GLN A 190 22.87 -2.73 3.68
C GLN A 190 22.55 -2.75 2.18
N ALA A 191 23.53 -2.52 1.29
CA ALA A 191 23.31 -2.47 -0.16
C ALA A 191 22.71 -3.77 -0.73
N VAL A 192 22.93 -4.91 -0.04
CA VAL A 192 22.36 -6.22 -0.44
C VAL A 192 20.83 -6.23 -0.44
N PHE A 193 20.19 -5.34 0.33
CA PHE A 193 18.73 -5.25 0.44
C PHE A 193 18.10 -4.25 -0.54
N ALA A 194 18.90 -3.41 -1.20
CA ALA A 194 18.42 -2.29 -2.01
C ALA A 194 17.47 -2.71 -3.13
N ARG A 195 17.73 -3.86 -3.78
CA ARG A 195 16.84 -4.40 -4.82
C ARG A 195 15.46 -4.75 -4.28
N GLY A 196 15.39 -5.36 -3.09
CA GLY A 196 14.13 -5.71 -2.44
C GLY A 196 13.32 -4.47 -2.08
N TRP A 197 13.98 -3.43 -1.59
CA TRP A 197 13.32 -2.16 -1.29
C TRP A 197 12.78 -1.47 -2.54
N ALA A 198 13.55 -1.47 -3.65
CA ALA A 198 13.12 -0.88 -4.91
C ALA A 198 11.89 -1.61 -5.48
N ASN A 199 11.90 -2.94 -5.48
CA ASN A 199 10.75 -3.73 -5.93
C ASN A 199 9.49 -3.43 -5.12
N ARG A 200 9.60 -3.33 -3.78
CA ARG A 200 8.46 -3.00 -2.92
C ARG A 200 7.88 -1.61 -3.19
N LEU A 201 8.73 -0.63 -3.51
CA LEU A 201 8.27 0.72 -3.90
C LEU A 201 7.53 0.69 -5.24
N LEU A 202 7.98 -0.12 -6.20
CA LEU A 202 7.30 -0.28 -7.49
C LEU A 202 5.96 -1.01 -7.34
N GLU A 203 5.92 -2.09 -6.56
CA GLU A 203 4.68 -2.82 -6.25
C GLU A 203 3.61 -1.88 -5.65
N LEU A 204 4.00 -1.01 -4.71
CA LEU A 204 3.10 0.00 -4.14
C LEU A 204 2.72 1.07 -5.16
N ARG A 205 3.61 1.49 -6.05
CA ARG A 205 3.28 2.49 -7.08
C ARG A 205 2.22 1.95 -8.04
N ASP A 206 2.38 0.70 -8.46
CA ASP A 206 1.62 0.11 -9.56
C ASP A 206 0.37 -0.68 -9.10
N GLY A 207 0.01 -0.58 -7.81
CA GLY A 207 -1.18 -1.24 -7.27
C GLY A 207 -1.14 -2.77 -7.38
N GLY A 208 0.05 -3.38 -7.32
CA GLY A 208 0.21 -4.83 -7.34
C GLY A 208 -0.19 -5.53 -8.65
N SER A 209 -0.36 -4.80 -9.77
CA SER A 209 -0.67 -5.41 -11.06
C SER A 209 0.45 -6.37 -11.54
N PRO A 210 0.16 -7.57 -12.05
CA PRO A 210 1.15 -8.41 -12.72
C PRO A 210 1.67 -7.81 -14.05
N ASP A 211 0.97 -6.80 -14.58
CA ASP A 211 1.43 -5.96 -15.69
C ASP A 211 2.23 -4.73 -15.21
N ALA A 212 2.64 -4.71 -13.92
CA ALA A 212 3.45 -3.65 -13.32
C ALA A 212 4.79 -3.51 -14.03
N PHE A 213 4.79 -2.60 -14.99
CA PHE A 213 5.73 -1.51 -15.11
C PHE A 213 7.10 -1.76 -14.46
N THR A 214 7.88 -2.67 -15.04
CA THR A 214 9.25 -2.91 -14.61
C THR A 214 10.06 -1.62 -14.78
N ALA A 215 11.11 -1.41 -13.99
CA ALA A 215 12.00 -0.25 -14.16
C ALA A 215 12.60 -0.15 -15.58
N ALA A 216 12.47 -1.18 -16.42
CA ALA A 216 12.90 -1.20 -17.81
C ALA A 216 11.93 -0.48 -18.77
N ASP A 217 10.66 -0.27 -18.40
CA ASP A 217 9.62 0.14 -19.36
C ASP A 217 9.21 1.62 -19.23
N ALA A 218 9.78 2.40 -18.30
CA ALA A 218 9.20 3.69 -17.82
C ALA A 218 9.06 4.72 -18.94
N PRO A 219 7.87 5.32 -19.19
CA PRO A 219 7.77 6.42 -20.13
C PRO A 219 8.53 7.59 -19.49
N LEU A 220 9.40 8.23 -20.28
CA LEU A 220 10.14 9.40 -19.83
C LEU A 220 9.17 10.46 -19.28
N PRO A 221 9.50 11.12 -18.15
CA PRO A 221 8.64 12.15 -17.56
C PRO A 221 8.30 13.22 -18.60
N ARG A 222 7.08 13.78 -18.50
CA ARG A 222 6.69 14.95 -19.32
C ARG A 222 7.69 16.07 -19.08
N GLN A 223 7.98 16.84 -20.13
CA GLN A 223 9.11 17.77 -20.15
C GLN A 223 9.14 18.77 -18.97
N ASP A 224 7.97 19.11 -18.43
CA ASP A 224 7.85 20.06 -17.33
C ASP A 224 8.16 19.47 -15.95
N ASP A 225 8.03 18.15 -15.75
CA ASP A 225 8.41 17.43 -14.51
C ASP A 225 9.85 16.88 -14.59
N ALA A 226 10.42 16.85 -15.80
CA ALA A 226 11.71 16.24 -16.07
C ALA A 226 12.87 17.03 -15.47
N GLU A 227 12.76 18.35 -15.30
CA GLU A 227 13.85 19.18 -14.79
C GLU A 227 14.01 19.03 -13.27
N GLU A 228 12.90 19.04 -12.52
CA GLU A 228 12.90 18.84 -11.05
C GLU A 228 13.33 17.41 -10.68
N ILE A 229 12.83 16.40 -11.40
CA ILE A 229 13.24 15.00 -11.23
C ILE A 229 14.70 14.79 -11.67
N SER A 230 15.14 15.43 -12.75
CA SER A 230 16.54 15.38 -13.22
C SER A 230 17.48 16.09 -12.26
N GLU A 231 17.06 17.18 -11.62
CA GLU A 231 17.87 17.88 -10.62
C GLU A 231 17.98 17.08 -9.33
N ALA A 232 16.88 16.46 -8.87
CA ALA A 232 16.89 15.52 -7.76
C ALA A 232 17.76 14.28 -8.06
N ALA A 233 17.64 13.70 -9.26
CA ALA A 233 18.42 12.56 -9.72
C ALA A 233 19.91 12.91 -9.93
N ARG A 234 20.24 14.11 -10.43
CA ARG A 234 21.61 14.62 -10.53
C ARG A 234 22.20 14.94 -9.16
N GLY A 235 21.40 15.47 -8.24
CA GLY A 235 21.77 15.67 -6.84
C GLY A 235 22.12 14.35 -6.17
N LEU A 236 21.27 13.35 -6.36
CA LEU A 236 21.47 11.99 -5.88
C LEU A 236 22.69 11.33 -6.56
N GLY A 237 22.85 11.48 -7.87
CA GLY A 237 23.99 10.96 -8.64
C GLY A 237 25.31 11.59 -8.23
N ARG A 238 25.37 12.90 -7.96
CA ARG A 238 26.55 13.59 -7.43
C ARG A 238 26.87 13.17 -6.00
N TRP A 239 25.84 12.98 -5.18
CA TRP A 239 25.98 12.49 -3.81
C TRP A 239 26.52 11.05 -3.80
N LEU A 240 25.97 10.16 -4.63
CA LEU A 240 26.47 8.79 -4.83
C LEU A 240 27.90 8.81 -5.41
N ALA A 241 28.19 9.62 -6.43
CA ALA A 241 29.55 9.74 -6.97
C ALA A 241 30.56 10.19 -5.91
N ASN A 242 30.20 11.10 -5.01
CA ASN A 242 31.05 11.49 -3.87
C ASN A 242 31.18 10.36 -2.83
N LEU A 243 30.10 9.65 -2.54
CA LEU A 243 30.06 8.55 -1.59
C LEU A 243 30.92 7.36 -2.05
N PHE A 244 30.94 7.07 -3.36
CA PHE A 244 31.67 5.95 -3.98
C PHE A 244 33.02 6.35 -4.62
N GLY A 245 33.30 7.65 -4.74
CA GLY A 245 34.46 8.21 -5.44
C GLY A 245 35.68 8.54 -4.58
N ARG A 246 35.61 8.47 -3.24
CA ARG A 246 36.80 8.60 -2.38
C ARG A 246 37.35 7.22 -2.01
N ARG A 247 38.26 6.69 -2.84
CA ARG A 247 39.32 5.80 -2.36
C ARG A 247 40.52 6.67 -1.95
N LYS A 248 41.23 6.20 -0.92
CA LYS A 248 42.35 6.82 -0.20
C LYS A 248 43.31 7.64 -1.07
#